data_AF-A0A427YX47-F1
#
_entry.id   AF-A0A427YX47-F1
#
_cell.length_a   1.000
_cell.length_b   1.000
_cell.length_c   1.000
_cell.angle_alpha   90.00
_cell.angle_beta   90.00
_cell.angle_gamma   90.00
#
_symmetry.space_group_name_H-M   'P 1'
#
loop_
_entity.id
_entity.type
_entity.pdbx_description
1 polymer ?
#
loop_
_entity_poly.entity_id
_entity_poly.type
_entity_poly.pdbx_seq_one_letter_code
_entity_poly.pdbx_strand_id
1 'polypeptide(L)'
;MSEITKQSGEVVASHGGKHEDWAGVDTACKDAAYLQLFDLWKTMPDTAFVGVNGRVEKVKEHGVSRVFQSFEKWTSVYEHAHHDKDKLGREKHWEGTRRYEYVALVETKTV
;
A
#
# COMPACT_ATOMS: atom_id res chain seq x y z
N MET A 1 0.19 8.01 27.23
CA MET A 1 -1.12 7.52 26.73
C MET A 1 -0.96 7.13 25.27
N SER A 2 -1.73 6.15 24.78
CA SER A 2 -1.73 5.75 23.36
C SER A 2 -2.92 6.38 22.64
N GLU A 3 -2.71 6.95 21.46
CA GLU A 3 -3.74 7.52 20.59
C GLU A 3 -3.75 6.77 19.25
N ILE A 4 -4.93 6.49 18.70
CA ILE A 4 -5.06 5.93 17.33
C ILE A 4 -5.38 7.08 16.38
N THR A 5 -4.49 7.30 15.42
CA THR A 5 -4.66 8.28 14.35
C THR A 5 -4.99 7.57 13.04
N LYS A 6 -5.82 8.20 12.19
CA LYS A 6 -6.15 7.71 10.85
C LYS A 6 -5.30 8.43 9.81
N GLN A 7 -4.70 7.66 8.89
CA GLN A 7 -3.91 8.17 7.76
C GLN A 7 -4.50 7.62 6.47
N SER A 8 -4.95 8.48 5.56
CA SER A 8 -5.54 8.05 4.29
C SER A 8 -4.60 8.27 3.12
N GLY A 9 -4.71 7.42 2.10
CA GLY A 9 -3.94 7.55 0.89
C GLY A 9 -4.62 6.86 -0.29
N GLU A 10 -3.97 7.01 -1.43
CA GLU A 10 -4.40 6.45 -2.70
C GLU A 10 -3.21 5.87 -3.43
N VAL A 11 -3.40 4.68 -3.96
CA VAL A 11 -2.39 3.99 -4.76
C VAL A 11 -2.99 3.49 -6.05
N VAL A 12 -2.20 3.60 -7.12
CA VAL A 12 -2.51 3.05 -8.43
C VAL A 12 -1.39 2.08 -8.77
N ALA A 13 -1.75 0.86 -9.16
CA ALA A 13 -0.78 -0.07 -9.76
C ALA A 13 -1.31 -0.58 -11.10
N SER A 14 -0.38 -0.75 -12.03
CA SER A 14 -0.60 -1.38 -13.31
C SER A 14 0.18 -2.68 -13.37
N HIS A 15 -0.38 -3.69 -14.02
CA HIS A 15 0.27 -4.96 -14.25
C HIS A 15 0.02 -5.44 -15.67
N GLY A 16 1.09 -5.89 -16.33
CA GLY A 16 1.02 -6.55 -17.62
C GLY A 16 1.52 -7.99 -17.48
N GLY A 17 0.72 -8.97 -17.90
CA GLY A 17 1.00 -10.38 -17.70
C GLY A 17 0.31 -11.28 -18.73
N LYS A 18 0.62 -12.58 -18.65
CA LYS A 18 -0.02 -13.60 -19.51
C LYS A 18 -1.29 -14.19 -18.87
N HIS A 19 -1.63 -13.79 -17.65
CA HIS A 19 -2.77 -14.35 -16.90
C HIS A 19 -3.48 -13.28 -16.08
N GLU A 20 -4.81 -13.43 -15.92
CA GLU A 20 -5.73 -12.52 -15.24
C GLU A 20 -5.59 -12.56 -13.71
N ASP A 21 -4.38 -12.42 -13.17
CA ASP A 21 -4.20 -12.44 -11.72
C ASP A 21 -4.23 -11.03 -11.13
N TRP A 22 -5.45 -10.54 -10.91
CA TRP A 22 -5.68 -9.32 -10.16
C TRP A 22 -5.10 -9.36 -8.73
N ALA A 23 -4.85 -10.53 -8.13
CA ALA A 23 -4.25 -10.62 -6.80
C ALA A 23 -2.80 -10.11 -6.78
N GLY A 24 -2.10 -10.20 -7.92
CA GLY A 24 -0.78 -9.58 -8.09
C GLY A 24 -0.86 -8.06 -8.03
N VAL A 25 -1.88 -7.47 -8.67
CA VAL A 25 -2.13 -6.01 -8.65
C VAL A 25 -2.51 -5.55 -7.25
N ASP A 26 -3.33 -6.33 -6.55
CA ASP A 26 -3.77 -6.04 -5.20
C ASP A 26 -2.59 -6.05 -4.22
N THR A 27 -1.68 -7.01 -4.38
CA THR A 27 -0.43 -7.09 -3.59
C THR A 27 0.48 -5.90 -3.88
N ALA A 28 0.66 -5.55 -5.17
CA ALA A 28 1.46 -4.40 -5.57
C ALA A 28 0.90 -3.08 -5.03
N CYS A 29 -0.42 -2.89 -5.07
CA CYS A 29 -1.08 -1.73 -4.48
C CYS A 29 -0.86 -1.68 -2.96
N LYS A 30 -1.00 -2.82 -2.27
CA LYS A 30 -0.81 -2.89 -0.82
C LYS A 30 0.63 -2.55 -0.43
N ASP A 31 1.61 -3.08 -1.13
CA ASP A 31 3.03 -2.77 -0.90
C ASP A 31 3.32 -1.29 -1.18
N ALA A 32 2.74 -0.72 -2.26
CA ALA A 32 2.85 0.71 -2.54
C ALA A 32 2.24 1.59 -1.43
N ALA A 33 1.10 1.18 -0.85
CA ALA A 33 0.46 1.91 0.24
C ALA A 33 1.30 1.91 1.52
N TYR A 34 1.98 0.79 1.81
CA TYR A 34 2.98 0.74 2.88
C TYR A 34 4.13 1.71 2.64
N LEU A 35 4.68 1.73 1.42
CA LEU A 35 5.77 2.64 1.06
C LEU A 35 5.34 4.11 1.20
N GLN A 36 4.14 4.47 0.73
CA GLN A 36 3.59 5.82 0.87
C GLN A 36 3.44 6.21 2.36
N LEU A 37 2.96 5.30 3.21
CA LEU A 37 2.87 5.54 4.66
C LEU A 37 4.26 5.75 5.27
N PHE A 38 5.25 4.96 4.84
CA PHE A 38 6.63 5.10 5.31
C PHE A 38 7.26 6.42 4.88
N ASP A 39 7.06 6.84 3.64
CA ASP A 39 7.59 8.11 3.15
C ASP A 39 6.96 9.30 3.89
N LEU A 40 5.66 9.25 4.20
CA LEU A 40 5.02 10.24 5.05
C LEU A 40 5.71 10.32 6.42
N TRP A 41 5.92 9.17 7.07
CA TRP A 41 6.58 9.13 8.37
C TRP A 41 8.00 9.70 8.31
N LYS A 42 8.75 9.48 7.22
CA LYS A 42 10.13 10.02 7.06
C LYS A 42 10.20 11.52 7.14
N THR A 43 9.12 12.20 6.81
CA THR A 43 9.05 13.67 6.86
C THR A 43 8.72 14.20 8.25
N MET A 44 8.33 13.35 9.20
CA MET A 44 7.93 13.80 10.53
C MET A 44 9.13 13.95 11.47
N PRO A 45 9.29 15.12 12.13
CA PRO A 45 10.50 15.46 12.90
C PRO A 45 10.71 14.62 14.15
N ASP A 46 9.69 13.86 14.59
CA ASP A 46 9.66 13.03 15.78
C ASP A 46 9.77 11.52 15.47
N THR A 47 10.17 11.14 14.25
CA THR A 47 10.21 9.74 13.80
C THR A 47 11.63 9.32 13.38
N ALA A 48 12.22 8.34 14.07
CA ALA A 48 13.49 7.71 13.69
C ALA A 48 13.27 6.34 13.04
N PHE A 49 14.00 6.05 11.95
CA PHE A 49 13.77 4.89 11.07
C PHE A 49 14.73 3.75 11.33
N VAL A 50 14.20 2.53 11.48
CA VAL A 50 14.95 1.29 11.21
C VAL A 50 14.07 0.40 10.34
N GLY A 51 14.36 0.38 9.04
CA GLY A 51 13.75 -0.59 8.13
C GLY A 51 14.50 -1.90 8.21
N VAL A 52 13.82 -3.00 8.54
CA VAL A 52 14.35 -4.35 8.33
C VAL A 52 13.54 -4.98 7.21
N ASN A 53 14.18 -5.27 6.07
CA ASN A 53 13.59 -6.00 4.94
C ASN A 53 12.26 -5.43 4.38
N GLY A 54 12.09 -4.11 4.36
CA GLY A 54 10.93 -3.47 3.72
C GLY A 54 9.61 -3.56 4.50
N ARG A 55 9.60 -4.13 5.72
CA ARG A 55 8.45 -4.13 6.63
C ARG A 55 8.89 -3.69 8.03
N VAL A 56 8.31 -2.61 8.53
CA VAL A 56 8.70 -1.99 9.81
C VAL A 56 8.05 -2.75 10.97
N GLU A 57 8.85 -3.23 11.94
CA GLU A 57 8.35 -3.94 13.13
C GLU A 57 8.35 -3.13 14.42
N LYS A 58 9.09 -2.01 14.56
CA LYS A 58 8.99 -1.09 15.72
C LYS A 58 9.84 0.19 15.57
N VAL A 59 9.32 1.29 16.11
CA VAL A 59 9.95 2.62 16.19
C VAL A 59 10.23 2.97 17.67
N LYS A 60 11.43 3.49 17.96
CA LYS A 60 11.79 4.11 19.25
C LYS A 60 12.81 5.22 19.03
N GLU A 61 12.42 6.49 19.17
CA GLU A 61 13.15 7.56 19.89
C GLU A 61 12.45 8.93 19.77
N HIS A 62 12.78 9.86 20.69
CA HIS A 62 12.13 11.17 20.97
C HIS A 62 10.76 11.11 21.67
N GLY A 63 10.59 10.20 22.62
CA GLY A 63 9.39 10.19 23.46
C GLY A 63 8.10 9.91 22.69
N VAL A 64 8.16 9.52 21.41
CA VAL A 64 7.01 9.12 20.60
C VAL A 64 7.34 7.83 19.85
N SER A 65 6.46 6.84 19.93
CA SER A 65 6.54 5.57 19.21
C SER A 65 5.29 5.42 18.35
N ARG A 66 5.45 5.18 17.05
CA ARG A 66 4.34 4.92 16.13
C ARG A 66 4.39 3.50 15.61
N VAL A 67 3.25 2.84 15.62
CA VAL A 67 3.08 1.45 15.16
C VAL A 67 1.91 1.41 14.20
N PHE A 68 2.15 0.92 12.98
CA PHE A 68 1.06 0.59 12.06
C PHE A 68 0.29 -0.59 12.62
N GLN A 69 -1.02 -0.44 12.76
CA GLN A 69 -1.90 -1.49 13.25
C GLN A 69 -2.48 -2.28 12.07
N SER A 70 -3.21 -1.59 11.19
CA SER A 70 -3.92 -2.20 10.07
C SER A 70 -4.43 -1.14 9.09
N PHE A 71 -4.95 -1.57 7.95
CA PHE A 71 -5.82 -0.75 7.12
C PHE A 71 -7.28 -0.99 7.56
N GLU A 72 -8.00 0.07 7.94
CA GLU A 72 -9.42 0.04 8.30
C GLU A 72 -10.31 -0.02 7.05
N LYS A 73 -9.95 0.71 6.01
CA LYS A 73 -10.65 0.72 4.73
C LYS A 73 -9.64 0.48 3.62
N TRP A 74 -9.99 -0.42 2.72
CA TRP A 74 -9.25 -0.71 1.50
C TRP A 74 -10.29 -0.95 0.40
N THR A 75 -10.46 0.02 -0.50
CA THR A 75 -11.56 -0.01 -1.47
C THR A 75 -11.00 0.21 -2.86
N SER A 76 -11.29 -0.73 -3.77
CA SER A 76 -11.06 -0.53 -5.19
C SER A 76 -12.05 0.51 -5.69
N VAL A 77 -11.55 1.58 -6.28
CA VAL A 77 -12.36 2.69 -6.80
C VAL A 77 -12.31 2.78 -8.32
N TYR A 78 -11.37 2.09 -8.96
CA TYR A 78 -11.24 2.05 -10.41
C TYR A 78 -10.51 0.77 -10.84
N GLU A 79 -10.98 0.19 -11.95
CA GLU A 79 -10.39 -0.96 -12.60
C GLU A 79 -10.50 -0.79 -14.12
N HIS A 80 -9.39 -0.99 -14.84
CA HIS A 80 -9.36 -1.10 -16.29
C HIS A 80 -8.61 -2.37 -16.67
N ALA A 81 -9.19 -3.20 -17.52
CA ALA A 81 -8.53 -4.38 -18.08
C ALA A 81 -8.54 -4.35 -19.61
N HIS A 82 -7.40 -4.66 -20.21
CA HIS A 82 -7.20 -4.80 -21.65
C HIS A 82 -6.77 -6.23 -21.95
N HIS A 83 -7.39 -6.82 -22.98
CA HIS A 83 -7.09 -8.17 -23.43
C HIS A 83 -6.67 -8.12 -24.89
N ASP A 84 -5.43 -8.48 -25.16
CA ASP A 84 -4.94 -8.64 -26.53
C ASP A 84 -5.26 -10.05 -27.02
N LYS A 85 -5.87 -10.13 -28.21
CA LYS A 85 -6.13 -11.40 -28.88
C LYS A 85 -5.14 -11.63 -30.03
N ASP A 86 -4.70 -12.86 -30.17
CA ASP A 86 -3.91 -13.28 -31.34
C ASP A 86 -4.79 -13.39 -32.60
N LYS A 87 -4.16 -13.74 -33.73
CA LYS A 87 -4.86 -13.91 -35.02
C LYS A 87 -5.90 -15.05 -35.03
N LEU A 88 -5.89 -15.91 -34.01
CA LEU A 88 -6.83 -17.02 -33.81
C LEU A 88 -7.89 -16.68 -32.74
N GLY A 89 -7.91 -15.43 -32.24
CA GLY A 89 -8.85 -14.99 -31.22
C GLY A 89 -8.50 -15.45 -29.79
N ARG A 90 -7.31 -16.01 -29.57
CA ARG A 90 -6.85 -16.46 -28.23
C ARG A 90 -6.26 -15.29 -27.47
N GLU A 91 -6.54 -15.20 -26.19
CA GLU A 91 -5.95 -14.18 -25.31
C GLU A 91 -4.44 -14.42 -25.17
N LYS A 92 -3.65 -13.37 -25.42
CA LYS A 92 -2.19 -13.43 -25.48
C LYS A 92 -1.55 -12.63 -24.35
N HIS A 93 -2.10 -11.46 -24.07
CA HIS A 93 -1.66 -10.59 -23.00
C HIS A 93 -2.87 -9.99 -22.31
N TRP A 94 -2.69 -9.82 -21.01
CA TRP A 94 -3.60 -9.11 -20.15
C TRP A 94 -2.84 -7.93 -19.56
N GLU A 95 -3.41 -6.73 -19.67
CA GLU A 95 -2.91 -5.54 -18.99
C GLU A 95 -4.03 -4.92 -18.18
N GLY A 96 -3.79 -4.68 -16.91
CA GLY A 96 -4.78 -4.13 -16.00
C GLY A 96 -4.21 -3.04 -15.11
N THR A 97 -5.02 -2.01 -14.87
CA THR A 97 -4.74 -0.97 -13.88
C THR A 97 -5.83 -0.96 -12.83
N ARG A 98 -5.45 -0.95 -11.56
CA ARG A 98 -6.38 -0.72 -10.42
C ARG A 98 -5.93 0.44 -9.56
N ARG A 99 -6.92 1.14 -9.01
CA ARG A 99 -6.74 2.22 -8.03
C ARG A 99 -7.44 1.85 -6.74
N TYR A 100 -6.75 2.03 -5.63
CA TYR A 100 -7.24 1.78 -4.30
C TYR A 100 -7.19 3.04 -3.45
N GLU A 101 -8.27 3.28 -2.72
CA GLU A 101 -8.28 4.18 -1.57
C GLU A 101 -8.09 3.38 -0.29
N TYR A 102 -7.26 3.89 0.61
CA TYR A 102 -7.01 3.25 1.89
C TYR A 102 -7.04 4.22 3.08
N VAL A 103 -7.38 3.67 4.24
CA VAL A 103 -7.26 4.33 5.54
C VAL A 103 -6.45 3.43 6.48
N ALA A 104 -5.25 3.86 6.84
CA ALA A 104 -4.37 3.22 7.79
C ALA A 104 -4.66 3.69 9.23
N LEU A 105 -4.73 2.74 10.16
CA LEU A 105 -4.77 2.98 11.59
C LEU A 105 -3.36 2.94 12.15
N VAL A 106 -2.96 4.03 12.77
CA VAL A 106 -1.62 4.21 13.35
C VAL A 106 -1.77 4.46 14.83
N GLU A 107 -1.22 3.58 15.65
CA GLU A 107 -1.14 3.80 17.09
C GLU A 107 0.10 4.63 17.41
N THR A 108 -0.09 5.77 18.06
CA THR A 108 0.97 6.67 18.53
C THR A 108 1.02 6.63 20.05
N LYS A 109 2.20 6.36 20.62
CA LYS A 109 2.45 6.31 22.06
C LYS A 109 3.48 7.34 22.43
N THR A 110 3.15 8.24 23.34
CA THR A 110 4.15 9.08 24.01
C THR A 110 4.84 8.25 25.09
N VAL A 111 6.16 8.12 25.01
CA VAL A 111 7.05 7.41 25.95
C VAL A 111 7.62 8.38 26.96
#